data_AF-A0A4Q7WX01-F1
#
_entry.id   AF-A0A4Q7WX01-F1
#
_cell.length_a   1.000
_cell.length_b   1.000
_cell.length_c   1.000
_cell.angle_alpha   90.00
_cell.angle_beta   90.00
_cell.angle_gamma   90.00
#
_symmetry.space_group_name_H-M   'P 1'
#
loop_
_entity.id
_entity.type
_entity.pdbx_description
1 polymer ?
#
loop_
_entity_poly.entity_id
_entity_poly.type
_entity_poly.pdbx_seq_one_letter_code
_entity_poly.pdbx_strand_id
1 'polypeptide(L)'
;MSQVEQMKMQLHGLADQSRQGAANLAGFKQRFEQSSQQVQALIRGTATRADQDIATMLDAAAKSVDQAVQSLQIAEAGCRGYADQI
;
A
#
# COMPACT_ATOMS: atom_id res chain seq x y z
N MET A 1 0.04 -18.75 -30.51
CA MET A 1 0.45 -18.40 -29.14
C MET A 1 0.36 -19.64 -28.29
N SER A 2 1.44 -19.95 -27.58
CA SER A 2 1.53 -21.05 -26.62
C SER A 2 0.89 -20.67 -25.28
N GLN A 3 0.56 -21.67 -24.47
CA GLN A 3 0.10 -21.45 -23.09
C GLN A 3 1.14 -20.70 -22.24
N VAL A 4 2.43 -20.91 -22.52
CA VAL A 4 3.54 -20.22 -21.83
C VAL A 4 3.56 -18.73 -22.19
N GLU A 5 3.42 -18.38 -23.47
CA GLU A 5 3.35 -16.98 -23.91
C GLU A 5 2.13 -16.26 -23.29
N GLN A 6 0.98 -16.94 -23.22
CA GLN A 6 -0.21 -16.40 -22.58
C GLN A 6 0.02 -16.16 -21.07
N MET A 7 0.68 -17.10 -20.39
CA MET A 7 1.01 -16.96 -18.98
C MET A 7 1.97 -15.80 -18.72
N LYS A 8 3.01 -15.64 -19.55
CA LYS A 8 3.94 -14.49 -19.49
C LYS A 8 3.20 -13.16 -19.58
N MET A 9 2.29 -13.04 -20.56
CA MET A 9 1.49 -11.82 -20.70
C MET A 9 0.62 -11.55 -19.46
N GLN A 10 0.01 -12.59 -18.88
CA GLN A 10 -0.78 -12.44 -17.65
C GLN A 10 0.08 -12.02 -16.45
N LEU A 11 1.28 -12.59 -16.30
CA LEU A 11 2.22 -12.25 -15.23
C LEU A 11 2.72 -10.80 -15.35
N HIS A 12 3.07 -10.34 -16.56
CA HIS A 12 3.42 -8.95 -16.78
C HIS A 12 2.24 -8.00 -16.50
N GLY A 13 1.03 -8.36 -16.94
CA GLY A 13 -0.17 -7.59 -16.64
C GLY A 13 -0.44 -7.47 -15.14
N LEU A 14 -0.31 -8.58 -14.40
CA LEU A 14 -0.46 -8.58 -12.94
C LEU A 14 0.63 -7.74 -12.27
N ALA A 15 1.89 -7.84 -12.72
CA ALA A 15 2.97 -7.01 -12.21
C ALA A 15 2.68 -5.51 -12.40
N ASP A 16 2.22 -5.10 -13.59
CA ASP A 16 1.90 -3.71 -13.86
C ASP A 16 0.72 -3.21 -13.00
N GLN A 17 -0.29 -4.05 -12.78
CA GLN A 17 -1.40 -3.74 -11.87
C GLN A 17 -0.92 -3.59 -10.42
N SER A 18 -0.08 -4.51 -9.93
CA SER A 18 0.51 -4.44 -8.59
C SER A 18 1.34 -3.17 -8.42
N ARG A 19 2.17 -2.83 -9.40
CA ARG A 19 2.98 -1.59 -9.40
C ARG A 19 2.11 -0.34 -9.34
N GLN A 20 1.07 -0.26 -10.17
CA GLN A 20 0.12 0.86 -10.17
C GLN A 20 -0.63 0.96 -8.84
N GLY A 21 -1.09 -0.17 -8.30
CA GLY A 21 -1.73 -0.24 -6.99
C GLY A 21 -0.82 0.25 -5.86
N ALA A 22 0.45 -0.18 -5.85
CA ALA A 22 1.44 0.26 -4.88
C ALA A 22 1.68 1.77 -4.97
N ALA A 23 1.82 2.34 -6.17
CA ALA A 23 2.01 3.77 -6.37
C ALA A 23 0.80 4.59 -5.88
N ASN A 24 -0.42 4.14 -6.19
CA ASN A 24 -1.66 4.78 -5.75
C ASN A 24 -1.80 4.75 -4.22
N LEU A 25 -1.52 3.60 -3.60
CA LEU A 25 -1.55 3.44 -2.15
C LEU A 25 -0.47 4.25 -1.46
N ALA A 26 0.74 4.36 -2.02
CA ALA A 26 1.79 5.21 -1.48
C ALA A 26 1.38 6.70 -1.50
N GLY A 27 0.80 7.17 -2.62
CA GLY A 27 0.28 8.53 -2.70
C GLY A 27 -0.94 8.76 -1.78
N PHE A 28 -1.76 7.74 -1.53
CA PHE A 28 -2.81 7.79 -0.53
C PHE A 28 -2.24 7.87 0.89
N LYS A 29 -1.26 7.02 1.25
CA LYS A 29 -0.58 7.01 2.55
C LYS A 29 -0.07 8.39 2.93
N GLN A 30 0.65 9.06 2.02
CA GLN A 30 1.18 10.40 2.28
C GLN A 30 0.08 11.41 2.63
N ARG A 31 -1.03 11.41 1.89
CA ARG A 31 -2.19 12.28 2.17
C ARG A 31 -2.88 11.90 3.47
N PHE A 32 -3.01 10.59 3.73
CA PHE A 32 -3.60 10.07 4.96
C PHE A 32 -2.79 10.46 6.19
N GLU A 33 -1.46 10.35 6.15
CA GLU A 33 -0.57 10.77 7.24
C GLU A 33 -0.65 12.28 7.48
N GLN A 34 -0.67 13.09 6.41
CA GLN A 34 -0.82 14.54 6.53
C GLN A 34 -2.14 14.91 7.23
N SER A 35 -3.27 14.34 6.81
CA SER A 35 -4.58 14.56 7.44
C SER A 35 -4.60 14.03 8.88
N SER A 36 -3.99 12.86 9.13
CA SER A 36 -3.92 12.26 10.47
C SER A 36 -3.13 13.15 11.43
N GLN A 37 -2.03 13.75 10.98
CA GLN A 37 -1.25 14.70 11.78
C GLN A 37 -2.06 15.97 12.11
N GLN A 38 -2.88 16.47 11.18
CA GLN A 38 -3.77 17.59 11.44
C GLN A 38 -4.81 17.24 12.51
N VAL A 39 -5.44 16.07 12.41
CA VAL A 39 -6.38 15.58 13.45
C VAL A 39 -5.68 15.46 14.80
N GLN A 40 -4.50 14.83 14.83
CA GLN A 40 -3.70 14.69 16.06
C GLN A 40 -3.31 16.04 16.66
N ALA A 41 -3.02 17.05 15.84
CA ALA A 41 -2.72 18.39 16.32
C ALA A 41 -3.94 19.08 16.96
N LEU A 42 -5.15 18.85 16.43
CA LEU A 42 -6.40 19.39 16.97
C LEU A 42 -6.75 18.78 18.33
N ILE A 43 -6.46 17.48 18.52
CA ILE A 43 -6.77 16.75 19.76
C ILE A 43 -5.65 16.82 20.81
N ARG A 44 -4.45 17.33 20.47
CA ARG A 44 -3.35 17.49 21.44
C ARG A 44 -3.71 18.38 22.64
N GLY A 45 -4.75 19.19 22.55
CA GLY A 45 -5.27 20.00 23.65
C GLY A 45 -6.18 19.26 24.63
N THR A 46 -6.62 18.03 24.31
CA THR A 46 -7.54 17.26 25.12
C THR A 46 -6.85 15.98 25.63
N ALA A 47 -6.88 15.77 26.95
CA ALA A 47 -6.22 14.64 27.61
C ALA A 47 -7.16 13.43 27.76
N THR A 48 -8.06 13.22 26.79
CA THR A 48 -9.09 12.19 26.92
C THR A 48 -8.60 10.85 26.39
N ARG A 49 -9.19 9.76 26.91
CA ARG A 49 -8.93 8.40 26.42
C ARG A 49 -9.30 8.25 24.94
N ALA A 50 -10.36 8.93 24.49
CA ALA A 50 -10.79 8.93 23.10
C ALA A 50 -9.73 9.51 22.15
N ASP A 51 -8.97 10.52 22.59
CA ASP A 51 -7.90 11.13 21.79
C ASP A 51 -6.71 10.17 21.58
N GLN A 52 -6.41 9.37 22.61
CA GLN A 52 -5.40 8.31 22.52
C GLN A 52 -5.85 7.18 21.59
N ASP A 53 -7.12 6.79 21.70
CA ASP A 53 -7.70 5.73 20.87
C ASP A 53 -7.71 6.12 19.38
N ILE A 54 -8.11 7.35 19.05
CA ILE A 54 -8.10 7.82 17.65
C ILE A 54 -6.68 7.97 17.10
N ALA A 55 -5.73 8.49 17.89
CA ALA A 55 -4.34 8.60 17.47
C ALA A 55 -3.74 7.23 17.15
N THR A 56 -4.03 6.23 18.00
CA THR A 56 -3.61 4.83 17.82
C THR A 56 -4.24 4.21 16.58
N MET A 57 -5.55 4.43 16.36
CA MET A 57 -6.25 3.95 15.17
C MET A 57 -5.65 4.52 13.88
N LEU A 58 -5.38 5.82 13.85
CA LEU A 58 -4.81 6.50 12.68
C LEU A 58 -3.40 5.99 12.36
N ASP A 59 -2.55 5.80 13.38
CA ASP A 59 -1.21 5.21 13.20
C ASP A 59 -1.28 3.78 12.65
N ALA A 60 -2.17 2.95 13.21
CA ALA A 60 -2.37 1.57 12.75
C ALA A 60 -2.86 1.51 11.28
N ALA A 61 -3.74 2.43 10.89
CA ALA A 61 -4.21 2.54 9.52
C ALA A 61 -3.07 2.92 8.56
N ALA A 62 -2.24 3.92 8.91
CA ALA A 62 -1.09 4.31 8.10
C ALA A 62 -0.10 3.14 7.88
N LYS A 63 0.18 2.38 8.94
CA LYS A 63 1.03 1.18 8.89
C LYS A 63 0.44 0.09 8.00
N SER A 64 -0.87 -0.14 8.07
CA SER A 64 -1.55 -1.14 7.23
C SER A 64 -1.47 -0.79 5.75
N VAL A 65 -1.60 0.50 5.40
CA VAL A 65 -1.43 0.97 4.02
C VAL A 65 0.02 0.76 3.56
N ASP A 66 1.00 1.07 4.41
CA ASP A 66 2.41 0.83 4.10
C ASP A 66 2.71 -0.66 3.83
N GLN A 67 2.19 -1.55 4.67
CA GLN A 67 2.31 -3.00 4.47
C GLN A 67 1.67 -3.46 3.16
N ALA A 68 0.52 -2.89 2.78
CA ALA A 68 -0.11 -3.19 1.50
C ALA A 68 0.75 -2.72 0.31
N VAL A 69 1.36 -1.53 0.38
CA VAL A 69 2.31 -1.03 -0.62
C VAL A 69 3.48 -2.02 -0.79
N GLN A 70 4.12 -2.42 0.31
CA GLN A 70 5.24 -3.36 0.29
C GLN A 70 4.83 -4.71 -0.30
N SER A 71 3.65 -5.22 0.09
CA SER A 71 3.14 -6.50 -0.41
C SER A 71 2.90 -6.49 -1.92
N LEU A 72 2.40 -5.37 -2.46
CA LEU A 72 2.21 -5.21 -3.91
C LEU A 72 3.54 -5.09 -4.66
N GLN A 73 4.55 -4.44 -4.08
CA GLN A 73 5.90 -4.38 -4.66
C GLN A 73 6.56 -5.76 -4.71
N ILE A 74 6.39 -6.58 -3.68
CA ILE A 74 6.86 -7.97 -3.67
C ILE A 74 6.14 -8.78 -4.75
N ALA A 75 4.82 -8.62 -4.88
CA ALA A 75 4.03 -9.30 -5.91
C ALA A 75 4.48 -8.92 -7.32
N GLU A 76 4.73 -7.63 -7.58
CA GLU A 76 5.29 -7.15 -8.85
C GLU A 76 6.61 -7.84 -9.15
N ALA A 77 7.57 -7.77 -8.21
CA ALA A 77 8.91 -8.33 -8.40
C ALA A 77 8.85 -9.84 -8.64
N GLY A 78 8.02 -10.57 -7.89
CA GLY A 78 7.80 -12.00 -8.06
C GLY A 78 7.19 -12.35 -9.43
N CYS A 79 6.18 -11.61 -9.87
CA CYS A 79 5.53 -11.84 -11.17
C CYS A 79 6.48 -11.59 -12.34
N ARG A 80 7.25 -10.49 -12.31
CA ARG A 80 8.27 -10.19 -13.34
C ARG A 80 9.38 -11.23 -13.33
N GLY A 81 9.93 -11.52 -12.16
CA GLY A 81 11.03 -12.48 -12.02
C GLY A 81 10.66 -13.89 -12.50
N TYR A 82 9.43 -14.35 -12.21
CA TYR A 82 8.97 -15.64 -12.72
C TYR A 82 8.72 -15.61 -14.23
N ALA A 83 8.12 -14.55 -14.77
CA ALA A 83 7.88 -14.41 -16.22
C ALA A 83 9.19 -14.42 -17.05
N ASP A 84 10.27 -13.87 -16.50
CA ASP A 84 11.59 -13.83 -17.14
C ASP A 84 12.32 -15.19 -17.10
N GLN A 85 11.91 -16.11 -16.21
CA GLN A 85 12.53 -17.44 -16.03
C GLN A 85 11.88 -18.55 -16.87
N ILE A 86 10.60 -18.41 -17.20
CA ILE A 86 9.84 -19.32 -18.07
C ILE A 86 9.94 -18.87 -19.53
#